data_AF-B6AQ45-F1
#
_entry.id   AF-B6AQ45-F1
#
_cell.length_a   1.000
_cell.length_b   1.000
_cell.length_c   1.000
_cell.angle_alpha   90.00
_cell.angle_beta   90.00
_cell.angle_gamma   90.00
#
_symmetry.space_group_name_H-M   'P 1'
#
loop_
_entity.id
_entity.type
_entity.pdbx_description
1 polymer ?
#
loop_
_entity_poly.entity_id
_entity_poly.type
_entity_poly.pdbx_seq_one_letter_code
_entity_poly.pdbx_strand_id
1 'polypeptide(L)'
;MRPFRRINRRPRFRKTCSCPGTPATLQAPPAPRLIPKGKIGVSLWVTLLRDKFDSNQPTARLLKDLERHGLHLSPGTITDGLRRISEFFHPLYEAIREKSRTASVSQADETRYYVTGDTQGQSNGSQKSPHRWWLWIILTASTVLYVIDPSRSAKVPFDPFFHRESAPSWSTATRPTNMPLLGLSDSRSPSAGPMFDGILSKPSSPSLG
;
A
#
# COMPACT_ATOMS: atom_id res chain seq x y z
N MET A 1 -20.68 -12.72 -0.27
CA MET A 1 -20.89 -11.70 -1.33
C MET A 1 -21.24 -12.40 -2.63
N ARG A 2 -22.22 -11.94 -3.43
CA ARG A 2 -22.41 -12.47 -4.80
C ARG A 2 -21.45 -11.75 -5.77
N PRO A 3 -20.57 -12.46 -6.49
CA PRO A 3 -19.67 -11.87 -7.47
C PRO A 3 -20.42 -11.43 -8.73
N PHE A 4 -19.90 -10.42 -9.43
CA PHE A 4 -20.47 -9.93 -10.69
C PHE A 4 -19.38 -9.46 -11.66
N ARG A 5 -19.67 -9.54 -12.97
CA ARG A 5 -18.76 -9.10 -14.05
C ARG A 5 -19.09 -7.67 -14.47
N ARG A 6 -18.29 -6.68 -14.07
CA ARG A 6 -18.44 -5.29 -14.54
C ARG A 6 -17.93 -5.13 -15.97
N ILE A 7 -18.77 -4.65 -16.88
CA ILE A 7 -18.41 -4.37 -18.28
C ILE A 7 -18.32 -2.85 -18.47
N ASN A 8 -17.09 -2.33 -18.44
CA ASN A 8 -16.84 -0.90 -18.62
C ASN A 8 -16.83 -0.54 -20.12
N ARG A 9 -17.99 -0.16 -20.67
CA ARG A 9 -18.08 0.46 -22.00
C ARG A 9 -17.45 1.86 -21.93
N ARG A 10 -16.60 2.23 -22.89
CA ARG A 10 -15.93 3.53 -22.96
C ARG A 10 -16.36 4.28 -24.21
N PRO A 11 -16.83 5.54 -24.12
CA PRO A 11 -17.08 6.37 -25.29
C PRO A 11 -15.85 6.47 -26.20
N ARG A 12 -16.08 6.42 -27.51
CA ARG A 12 -15.10 6.64 -28.57
C ARG A 12 -15.70 7.66 -29.54
N PHE A 13 -15.08 8.82 -29.64
CA PHE A 13 -15.46 9.85 -30.60
C PHE A 13 -14.52 9.77 -31.82
N ARG A 14 -15.06 9.99 -33.01
CA ARG A 14 -14.31 10.09 -34.28
C ARG A 14 -14.47 11.53 -34.76
N LYS A 15 -13.38 12.19 -35.19
CA LYS A 15 -13.49 13.54 -35.74
C LYS A 15 -14.19 13.50 -37.11
N THR A 16 -15.05 14.48 -37.36
CA THR A 16 -15.76 14.69 -38.64
C THR A 16 -15.09 15.73 -39.52
N CYS A 17 -14.16 16.52 -38.98
CA CYS A 17 -13.47 17.61 -39.67
C CYS A 17 -12.04 17.24 -40.10
N SER A 18 -11.56 17.92 -41.14
CA SER A 18 -10.22 17.75 -41.72
C SER A 18 -9.10 18.50 -40.96
N CYS A 19 -9.40 19.13 -39.82
CA CYS A 19 -8.49 20.04 -39.13
C CYS A 19 -7.12 19.38 -38.81
N PRO A 20 -5.98 20.04 -39.08
CA PRO A 20 -4.66 19.54 -38.74
C PRO A 20 -4.46 19.46 -37.21
N GLY A 21 -3.39 18.79 -36.76
CA GLY A 21 -3.01 18.66 -35.35
C GLY A 21 -3.96 17.82 -34.46
N THR A 22 -5.18 17.51 -34.90
CA THR A 22 -6.19 16.81 -34.08
C THR A 22 -6.24 15.30 -34.36
N PRO A 23 -6.27 14.44 -33.33
CA PRO A 23 -6.30 12.98 -33.51
C PRO A 23 -7.62 12.51 -34.11
N ALA A 24 -7.57 11.55 -35.04
CA ALA A 24 -8.74 11.05 -35.76
C ALA A 24 -9.75 10.27 -34.88
N THR A 25 -9.33 9.86 -33.68
CA THR A 25 -10.17 9.23 -32.66
C THR A 25 -9.76 9.77 -31.29
N LEU A 26 -10.74 10.13 -30.47
CA LEU A 26 -10.58 10.38 -29.04
C LEU A 26 -11.31 9.28 -28.26
N GLN A 27 -10.65 8.69 -27.25
CA GLN A 27 -11.24 7.67 -26.39
C GLN A 27 -10.97 8.00 -24.93
N ALA A 28 -11.99 7.85 -24.07
CA ALA A 28 -11.83 8.04 -22.64
C ALA A 28 -10.78 7.07 -22.05
N PRO A 29 -9.98 7.50 -21.04
CA PRO A 29 -8.98 6.64 -20.42
C PRO A 29 -9.60 5.35 -19.83
N PRO A 30 -8.83 4.27 -19.67
CA PRO A 30 -9.31 3.08 -18.98
C PRO A 30 -9.60 3.41 -17.51
N ALA A 31 -10.73 2.92 -16.98
CA ALA A 31 -11.03 3.06 -15.56
C ALA A 31 -9.89 2.46 -14.70
N PRO A 32 -9.47 3.13 -13.61
CA PRO A 32 -8.32 2.72 -12.81
C PRO A 32 -8.50 1.32 -12.21
N ARG A 33 -7.37 0.64 -11.99
CA ARG A 33 -7.29 -0.70 -11.40
C ARG A 33 -6.19 -0.72 -10.35
N LEU A 34 -6.49 -1.30 -9.18
CA LEU A 34 -5.54 -1.47 -8.08
C LEU A 34 -4.28 -2.23 -8.50
N ILE A 35 -4.44 -3.29 -9.30
CA ILE A 35 -3.34 -4.04 -9.91
C ILE A 35 -3.37 -3.80 -11.44
N PRO A 36 -2.31 -3.22 -12.03
CA PRO A 36 -2.21 -3.01 -13.48
C PRO A 36 -2.42 -4.32 -14.26
N LYS A 37 -3.18 -4.24 -15.37
CA LYS A 37 -3.59 -5.39 -16.21
C LYS A 37 -4.40 -6.49 -15.48
N GLY A 38 -4.68 -6.36 -14.17
CA GLY A 38 -5.38 -7.35 -13.37
C GLY A 38 -6.85 -7.54 -13.77
N LYS A 39 -7.31 -8.80 -13.79
CA LYS A 39 -8.71 -9.17 -14.10
C LYS A 39 -9.68 -8.87 -12.93
N ILE A 40 -9.20 -8.98 -11.69
CA ILE A 40 -9.99 -8.77 -10.47
C ILE A 40 -10.22 -7.27 -10.21
N GLY A 41 -11.47 -6.91 -9.87
CA GLY A 41 -11.86 -5.53 -9.54
C GLY A 41 -11.75 -5.21 -8.04
N VAL A 42 -11.63 -3.92 -7.72
CA VAL A 42 -11.39 -3.40 -6.36
C VAL A 42 -12.39 -3.95 -5.33
N SER A 43 -13.69 -4.02 -5.66
CA SER A 43 -14.72 -4.53 -4.76
C SER A 43 -14.44 -5.95 -4.26
N LEU A 44 -13.88 -6.83 -5.09
CA LEU A 44 -13.53 -8.18 -4.66
C LEU A 44 -12.26 -8.18 -3.80
N TRP A 45 -11.27 -7.31 -4.09
CA TRP A 45 -10.10 -7.16 -3.21
C TRP A 45 -10.50 -6.66 -1.82
N VAL A 46 -11.42 -5.70 -1.72
CA VAL A 46 -11.94 -5.22 -0.42
C VAL A 46 -12.63 -6.35 0.36
N THR A 47 -13.45 -7.17 -0.30
CA THR A 47 -14.05 -8.37 0.32
C THR A 47 -12.99 -9.40 0.72
N LEU A 48 -12.03 -9.72 -0.15
CA LEU A 48 -10.94 -10.65 0.15
C LEU A 48 -10.06 -10.19 1.33
N LEU A 49 -9.85 -8.88 1.50
CA LEU A 49 -9.12 -8.31 2.64
C LEU A 49 -9.94 -8.39 3.93
N ARG A 50 -11.20 -7.93 3.91
CA ARG A 50 -12.11 -8.01 5.08
C ARG A 50 -12.30 -9.45 5.53
N ASP A 51 -12.78 -10.32 4.65
CA ASP A 51 -13.08 -11.70 5.00
C ASP A 51 -11.83 -12.42 5.55
N LYS A 52 -10.63 -12.13 5.00
CA LYS A 52 -9.38 -12.75 5.47
C LYS A 52 -8.84 -12.20 6.79
N PHE A 53 -8.87 -10.88 7.01
CA PHE A 53 -8.13 -10.22 8.10
C PHE A 53 -9.03 -9.62 9.21
N ASP A 54 -10.25 -9.23 8.86
CA ASP A 54 -11.28 -8.73 9.78
C ASP A 54 -12.06 -9.95 10.32
N SER A 55 -12.69 -10.71 9.40
CA SER A 55 -13.45 -11.94 9.72
C SER A 55 -12.57 -13.19 9.93
N ASN A 56 -11.25 -13.07 9.82
CA ASN A 56 -10.26 -14.15 10.03
C ASN A 56 -10.51 -15.45 9.20
N GLN A 57 -11.18 -15.36 8.06
CA GLN A 57 -11.55 -16.51 7.23
C GLN A 57 -10.34 -17.07 6.45
N PRO A 58 -10.04 -18.38 6.53
CA PRO A 58 -9.00 -19.00 5.73
C PRO A 58 -9.27 -18.84 4.23
N THR A 59 -8.25 -18.39 3.48
CA THR A 59 -8.36 -18.05 2.04
C THR A 59 -8.90 -19.21 1.20
N ALA A 60 -8.60 -20.47 1.55
CA ALA A 60 -9.15 -21.65 0.87
C ALA A 60 -10.67 -21.82 1.07
N ARG A 61 -11.20 -21.48 2.25
CA ARG A 61 -12.65 -21.49 2.52
C ARG A 61 -13.34 -20.39 1.72
N LEU A 62 -12.76 -19.19 1.72
CA LEU A 62 -13.26 -18.04 0.97
C LEU A 62 -13.28 -18.29 -0.55
N LEU A 63 -12.26 -18.95 -1.09
CA LEU A 63 -12.26 -19.39 -2.50
C LEU A 63 -13.39 -20.40 -2.80
N LYS A 64 -13.62 -21.38 -1.92
CA LYS A 64 -14.73 -22.35 -2.05
C LYS A 64 -16.10 -21.67 -1.98
N ASP A 65 -16.24 -20.60 -1.19
CA ASP A 65 -17.48 -19.82 -1.09
C ASP A 65 -17.70 -18.89 -2.32
N LEU A 66 -16.63 -18.40 -2.96
CA LEU A 66 -16.73 -17.71 -4.26
C LEU A 66 -17.06 -18.67 -5.42
N GLU A 67 -16.50 -19.88 -5.40
CA GLU A 67 -16.78 -20.96 -6.35
C GLU A 67 -18.25 -21.41 -6.30
N ARG A 68 -18.84 -21.53 -5.11
CA ARG A 68 -20.29 -21.74 -4.89
C ARG A 68 -21.17 -20.65 -5.52
N HIS A 69 -20.61 -19.49 -5.86
CA HIS A 69 -21.29 -18.42 -6.58
C HIS A 69 -20.82 -18.25 -8.04
N GLY A 70 -20.13 -19.25 -8.60
CA GLY A 70 -19.69 -19.28 -10.00
C GLY A 70 -18.43 -18.46 -10.31
N LEU A 71 -17.63 -18.09 -9.29
CA LEU A 71 -16.37 -17.38 -9.48
C LEU A 71 -15.17 -18.25 -9.04
N HIS A 72 -14.69 -19.07 -9.98
CA HIS A 72 -13.45 -19.84 -9.81
C HIS A 72 -12.23 -18.90 -9.91
N LEU A 73 -11.32 -18.97 -8.92
CA LEU A 73 -10.09 -18.19 -8.85
C LEU A 73 -8.97 -19.08 -8.34
N SER A 74 -7.78 -19.03 -8.95
CA SER A 74 -6.65 -19.82 -8.46
C SER A 74 -6.11 -19.26 -7.13
N PRO A 75 -5.69 -20.11 -6.17
CA PRO A 75 -5.03 -19.65 -4.96
C PRO A 75 -3.80 -18.78 -5.25
N GLY A 76 -2.99 -19.14 -6.25
CA GLY A 76 -1.81 -18.36 -6.65
C GLY A 76 -2.16 -16.93 -7.11
N THR A 77 -3.28 -16.74 -7.83
CA THR A 77 -3.77 -15.40 -8.21
C THR A 77 -4.14 -14.54 -7.01
N ILE A 78 -4.70 -15.14 -5.95
CA ILE A 78 -5.04 -14.40 -4.73
C ILE A 78 -3.80 -14.11 -3.90
N THR A 79 -2.91 -15.10 -3.71
CA THR A 79 -1.66 -14.91 -2.96
C THR A 79 -0.77 -13.84 -3.59
N ASP A 80 -0.57 -13.87 -4.92
CA ASP A 80 0.22 -12.84 -5.61
C ASP A 80 -0.47 -11.47 -5.63
N GLY A 81 -1.80 -11.43 -5.70
CA GLY A 81 -2.55 -10.18 -5.57
C GLY A 81 -2.46 -9.56 -4.17
N LEU A 82 -2.59 -10.38 -3.12
CA LEU A 82 -2.42 -9.93 -1.73
C LEU A 82 -1.00 -9.43 -1.44
N ARG A 83 0.02 -10.11 -1.98
CA ARG A 83 1.43 -9.64 -1.98
C ARG A 83 1.53 -8.22 -2.56
N ARG A 84 1.11 -8.02 -3.81
CA ARG A 84 1.17 -6.70 -4.47
C ARG A 84 0.36 -5.64 -3.73
N ILE A 85 -0.71 -6.03 -3.04
CA ILE A 85 -1.55 -5.14 -2.25
C ILE A 85 -0.86 -4.76 -0.92
N SER A 86 -0.05 -5.63 -0.32
CA SER A 86 0.69 -5.33 0.92
C SER A 86 1.71 -4.19 0.76
N GLU A 87 2.25 -4.02 -0.44
CA GLU A 87 3.16 -2.90 -0.79
C GLU A 87 2.50 -1.53 -0.56
N PHE A 88 1.20 -1.39 -0.85
CA PHE A 88 0.44 -0.15 -0.63
C PHE A 88 0.18 0.14 0.85
N PHE A 89 0.27 -0.86 1.73
CA PHE A 89 0.11 -0.70 3.17
C PHE A 89 1.43 -0.38 3.89
N HIS A 90 2.59 -0.51 3.23
CA HIS A 90 3.88 -0.23 3.87
C HIS A 90 4.02 1.21 4.40
N PRO A 91 3.62 2.28 3.67
CA PRO A 91 3.66 3.65 4.21
C PRO A 91 2.72 3.85 5.42
N LEU A 92 1.60 3.14 5.47
CA LEU A 92 0.68 3.18 6.62
C LEU A 92 1.27 2.43 7.82
N TYR A 93 1.89 1.27 7.61
CA TYR A 93 2.63 0.55 8.64
C TYR A 93 3.75 1.40 9.23
N GLU A 94 4.49 2.13 8.40
CA GLU A 94 5.53 3.06 8.85
C GLU A 94 4.98 4.22 9.67
N ALA A 95 3.89 4.85 9.22
CA ALA A 95 3.21 5.90 10.00
C ALA A 95 2.68 5.37 11.35
N ILE A 96 2.18 4.13 11.41
CA ILE A 96 1.78 3.47 12.66
C ILE A 96 3.01 3.20 13.54
N ARG A 97 4.13 2.74 12.97
CA ARG A 97 5.40 2.47 13.68
C ARG A 97 5.98 3.74 14.29
N GLU A 98 6.04 4.82 13.53
CA GLU A 98 6.46 6.14 13.99
C GLU A 98 5.51 6.67 15.08
N LYS A 99 4.19 6.66 14.82
CA LYS A 99 3.22 7.14 15.81
C LYS A 99 3.29 6.35 17.13
N SER A 100 3.49 5.04 17.06
CA SER A 100 3.64 4.17 18.24
C SER A 100 4.85 4.55 19.10
N ARG A 101 5.95 5.03 18.49
CA ARG A 101 7.15 5.52 19.20
C ARG A 101 6.94 6.86 19.93
N THR A 102 5.87 7.61 19.61
CA THR A 102 5.51 8.87 20.29
C THR A 102 4.65 8.68 21.55
N ALA A 103 4.29 7.44 21.90
CA ALA A 103 3.46 7.17 23.08
C ALA A 103 4.28 7.21 24.37
N SER A 104 3.76 7.87 25.41
CA SER A 104 4.38 7.90 26.74
C SER A 104 4.26 6.56 27.49
N VAL A 105 3.29 5.73 27.12
CA VAL A 105 3.06 4.38 27.64
C VAL A 105 2.68 3.46 26.49
N SER A 106 3.27 2.27 26.47
CA SER A 106 2.90 1.16 25.61
C SER A 106 2.80 -0.14 26.42
N GLN A 107 2.03 -1.08 25.91
CA GLN A 107 2.03 -2.47 26.37
C GLN A 107 2.60 -3.33 25.25
N ALA A 108 3.48 -4.27 25.59
CA ALA A 108 4.05 -5.24 24.65
C ALA A 108 3.75 -6.65 25.15
N ASP A 109 3.29 -7.50 24.24
CA ASP A 109 3.12 -8.95 24.43
C ASP A 109 3.74 -9.69 23.25
N GLU A 110 4.18 -10.94 23.44
CA GLU A 110 4.76 -11.74 22.37
C GLU A 110 4.23 -13.18 22.31
N THR A 111 3.70 -13.57 21.15
CA THR A 111 3.19 -14.92 20.90
C THR A 111 4.05 -15.67 19.89
N ARG A 112 4.02 -17.01 19.97
CA ARG A 112 4.84 -17.89 19.12
C ARG A 112 4.25 -17.91 17.71
N TYR A 113 5.07 -17.64 16.70
CA TYR A 113 4.62 -17.60 15.32
C TYR A 113 5.47 -18.51 14.44
N TYR A 114 4.84 -19.43 13.70
CA TYR A 114 5.54 -20.39 12.84
C TYR A 114 5.61 -19.85 11.40
N VAL A 115 6.84 -19.65 10.90
CA VAL A 115 7.11 -19.14 9.56
C VAL A 115 7.68 -20.25 8.69
N THR A 116 6.97 -20.60 7.62
CA THR A 116 7.45 -21.56 6.60
C THR A 116 7.98 -20.78 5.41
N GLY A 117 9.29 -20.84 5.16
CA GLY A 117 9.95 -20.12 4.08
C GLY A 117 11.46 -20.29 4.10
N ASP A 118 12.14 -19.83 3.05
CA ASP A 118 13.58 -19.99 2.87
C ASP A 118 14.37 -18.98 3.73
N THR A 119 14.85 -19.43 4.88
CA THR A 119 15.80 -18.66 5.70
C THR A 119 17.21 -18.77 5.11
N GLN A 120 18.00 -17.69 5.17
CA GLN A 120 19.40 -17.68 4.70
C GLN A 120 20.19 -18.84 5.32
N GLY A 121 20.63 -19.80 4.48
CA GLY A 121 21.44 -20.95 4.89
C GLY A 121 20.92 -22.32 4.45
N GLN A 122 19.62 -22.47 4.13
CA GLN A 122 19.12 -23.73 3.55
C GLN A 122 19.38 -23.79 2.04
N SER A 123 20.28 -24.68 1.63
CA SER A 123 20.58 -24.96 0.22
C SER A 123 19.49 -25.83 -0.44
N ASN A 124 19.45 -25.78 -1.77
CA ASN A 124 18.40 -26.39 -2.59
C ASN A 124 18.26 -27.90 -2.34
N GLY A 125 17.18 -28.33 -1.69
CA GLY A 125 16.79 -29.73 -1.57
C GLY A 125 16.33 -30.16 -0.17
N SER A 126 16.75 -29.47 0.90
CA SER A 126 16.33 -29.81 2.26
C SER A 126 14.84 -29.53 2.50
N GLN A 127 14.19 -30.41 3.26
CA GLN A 127 12.77 -30.30 3.61
C GLN A 127 12.53 -29.07 4.49
N LYS A 128 11.79 -28.09 3.96
CA LYS A 128 11.53 -26.78 4.61
C LYS A 128 10.73 -26.96 5.90
N SER A 129 11.42 -26.96 7.04
CA SER A 129 10.81 -27.00 8.36
C SER A 129 10.23 -25.63 8.76
N PRO A 130 9.12 -25.57 9.51
CA PRO A 130 8.57 -24.31 9.99
C PRO A 130 9.49 -23.71 11.06
N HIS A 131 10.06 -22.55 10.80
CA HIS A 131 10.90 -21.84 11.74
C HIS A 131 10.06 -21.20 12.86
N ARG A 132 10.51 -21.32 14.11
CA ARG A 132 9.88 -20.66 15.27
C ARG A 132 10.35 -19.20 15.37
N TRP A 133 9.48 -18.27 15.01
CA TRP A 133 9.62 -16.84 15.20
C TRP A 133 8.65 -16.37 16.30
N TRP A 134 8.62 -15.06 16.55
CA TRP A 134 7.77 -14.41 17.55
C TRP A 134 7.01 -13.26 16.89
N LEU A 135 5.69 -13.23 17.11
CA LEU A 135 4.83 -12.10 16.78
C LEU A 135 4.69 -11.23 18.03
N TRP A 136 5.36 -10.10 18.02
CA TRP A 136 5.23 -9.03 19.01
C TRP A 136 4.02 -8.16 18.67
N ILE A 137 3.24 -7.81 19.68
CA ILE A 137 2.09 -6.92 19.59
C ILE A 137 2.36 -5.75 20.54
N ILE A 138 2.49 -4.54 19.99
CA ILE A 138 2.77 -3.32 20.74
C ILE A 138 1.52 -2.42 20.65
N LEU A 139 0.83 -2.30 21.78
CA LEU A 139 -0.38 -1.50 21.94
C LEU A 139 -0.03 -0.15 22.58
N THR A 140 -0.59 0.94 22.06
CA THR A 140 -0.61 2.26 22.70
C THR A 140 -2.04 2.80 22.76
N ALA A 141 -2.24 3.95 23.41
CA ALA A 141 -3.52 4.66 23.38
C ALA A 141 -3.98 5.12 21.98
N SER A 142 -3.17 4.93 20.92
CA SER A 142 -3.49 5.38 19.55
C SER A 142 -3.09 4.41 18.43
N THR A 143 -2.37 3.31 18.72
CA THR A 143 -1.81 2.39 17.72
C THR A 143 -1.81 0.95 18.20
N VAL A 144 -1.95 0.02 17.25
CA VAL A 144 -1.54 -1.39 17.41
C VAL A 144 -0.48 -1.66 16.35
N LEU A 145 0.73 -2.01 16.77
CA LEU A 145 1.84 -2.35 15.90
C LEU A 145 2.17 -3.84 16.04
N TYR A 146 2.24 -4.55 14.91
CA TYR A 146 2.60 -5.96 14.84
C TYR A 146 4.01 -6.12 14.26
N VAL A 147 4.91 -6.78 14.96
CA VAL A 147 6.30 -7.01 14.53
C VAL A 147 6.62 -8.50 14.56
N ILE A 148 7.22 -9.04 13.50
CA ILE A 148 7.58 -10.46 13.40
C ILE A 148 9.11 -10.57 13.43
N ASP A 149 9.66 -11.19 14.47
CA ASP A 149 11.11 -11.31 14.71
C ASP A 149 11.51 -12.78 14.97
N PRO A 150 12.67 -13.26 14.49
CA PRO A 150 13.12 -14.64 14.77
C PRO A 150 13.53 -14.87 16.24
N SER A 151 13.73 -13.82 17.04
CA SER A 151 14.17 -13.89 18.43
C SER A 151 13.06 -13.52 19.43
N ARG A 152 13.18 -14.04 20.66
CA ARG A 152 12.39 -13.60 21.82
C ARG A 152 13.11 -12.45 22.55
N SER A 153 13.70 -11.53 21.82
CA SER A 153 14.49 -10.44 22.41
C SER A 153 13.58 -9.34 22.95
N ALA A 154 13.63 -9.08 24.25
CA ALA A 154 12.96 -7.95 24.88
C ALA A 154 13.43 -6.57 24.36
N LYS A 155 14.41 -6.53 23.43
CA LYS A 155 14.80 -5.33 22.69
C LYS A 155 13.86 -4.99 21.54
N VAL A 156 13.09 -5.95 20.98
CA VAL A 156 12.25 -5.73 19.80
C VAL A 156 11.26 -4.55 19.97
N PRO A 157 10.59 -4.36 21.13
CA PRO A 157 9.74 -3.19 21.35
C PRO A 157 10.48 -1.83 21.40
N PHE A 158 11.79 -1.85 21.62
CA PHE A 158 12.63 -0.65 21.78
C PHE A 158 13.55 -0.40 20.58
N ASP A 159 13.57 -1.28 19.57
CA ASP A 159 14.56 -1.25 18.51
C ASP A 159 14.30 -0.10 17.50
N PRO A 160 15.25 0.84 17.31
CA PRO A 160 15.15 1.83 16.23
C PRO A 160 15.29 1.15 14.85
N PHE A 161 16.10 0.10 14.77
CA PHE A 161 16.65 -0.51 13.57
C PHE A 161 15.93 -1.78 13.13
N PHE A 162 14.58 -1.78 13.16
CA PHE A 162 13.79 -2.80 12.45
C PHE A 162 13.79 -2.57 10.92
N HIS A 163 15.00 -2.49 10.36
CA HIS A 163 15.37 -2.49 8.95
C HIS A 163 16.64 -3.35 8.79
N ARG A 164 16.47 -4.67 8.85
CA ARG A 164 17.40 -5.55 8.13
C ARG A 164 16.74 -5.96 6.82
N GLU A 165 17.16 -5.32 5.73
CA GLU A 165 16.87 -5.81 4.39
C GLU A 165 17.57 -7.15 4.14
N SER A 166 16.90 -8.22 4.52
CA SER A 166 17.00 -9.50 3.81
C SER A 166 15.65 -9.73 3.13
N ALA A 167 15.42 -9.00 2.03
CA ALA A 167 14.27 -9.24 1.17
C ALA A 167 14.28 -10.73 0.76
N PRO A 168 13.16 -11.46 0.91
CA PRO A 168 13.15 -12.89 0.64
C PRO A 168 13.42 -13.13 -0.85
N SER A 169 14.28 -14.11 -1.16
CA SER A 169 14.95 -14.28 -2.47
C SER A 169 14.05 -14.43 -3.70
N TRP A 170 12.73 -14.53 -3.54
CA TRP A 170 11.74 -14.47 -4.61
C TRP A 170 11.43 -13.04 -5.09
N SER A 171 11.85 -11.99 -4.38
CA SER A 171 11.49 -10.59 -4.68
C SER A 171 12.25 -9.97 -5.88
N THR A 172 13.04 -10.76 -6.62
CA THR A 172 13.82 -10.35 -7.81
C THR A 172 12.91 -10.17 -9.04
N ALA A 173 11.85 -9.37 -8.90
CA ALA A 173 11.07 -8.86 -10.02
C ALA A 173 11.76 -7.62 -10.58
N THR A 174 12.49 -7.76 -11.68
CA THR A 174 13.33 -6.71 -12.27
C THR A 174 12.54 -5.42 -12.49
N ARG A 175 13.02 -4.28 -11.95
CA ARG A 175 12.53 -2.95 -12.35
C ARG A 175 12.65 -2.85 -13.88
N PRO A 176 11.59 -2.47 -14.62
CA PRO A 176 11.72 -2.20 -16.05
C PRO A 176 12.60 -0.96 -16.24
N THR A 177 13.82 -1.16 -16.76
CA THR A 177 14.91 -0.17 -16.83
C THR A 177 14.68 0.97 -17.82
N ASN A 178 13.42 1.28 -18.18
CA ASN A 178 13.10 2.26 -19.20
C ASN A 178 11.77 2.96 -18.89
N MET A 179 11.85 4.01 -18.07
CA MET A 179 10.83 5.04 -17.97
C MET A 179 11.57 6.38 -18.14
N PRO A 180 11.28 7.17 -19.19
CA PRO A 180 12.09 8.34 -19.52
C PRO A 180 11.91 9.44 -18.46
N LEU A 181 13.02 10.08 -18.10
CA LEU A 181 13.01 11.31 -17.31
C LEU A 181 12.35 12.44 -18.11
N LEU A 182 11.09 12.74 -17.81
CA LEU A 182 10.48 14.01 -18.18
C LEU A 182 11.14 15.10 -17.34
N GLY A 183 12.12 15.76 -17.93
CA GLY A 183 12.91 16.79 -17.24
C GLY A 183 12.06 18.01 -16.87
N LEU A 184 12.20 18.47 -15.63
CA LEU A 184 11.89 19.85 -15.28
C LEU A 184 13.02 20.71 -15.86
N SER A 185 12.73 21.46 -16.92
CA SER A 185 13.66 22.44 -17.48
C SER A 185 13.79 23.65 -16.55
N ASP A 186 15.03 24.05 -16.26
CA ASP A 186 15.37 25.28 -15.54
C ASP A 186 14.65 26.51 -16.11
N SER A 187 14.15 27.39 -15.24
CA SER A 187 13.58 28.68 -15.62
C SER A 187 13.96 29.74 -14.58
N ARG A 188 15.09 30.41 -14.85
CA ARG A 188 15.56 31.57 -14.07
C ARG A 188 14.64 32.77 -14.24
N SER A 189 14.54 33.59 -13.21
CA SER A 189 14.29 35.03 -13.33
C SER A 189 14.98 35.77 -12.17
N PRO A 190 15.34 37.07 -12.34
CA PRO A 190 16.43 37.69 -11.58
C PRO A 190 16.00 38.42 -10.29
N SER A 191 16.99 39.03 -9.63
CA SER A 191 16.90 39.71 -8.34
C SER A 191 16.81 41.25 -8.43
N ALA A 192 16.60 41.88 -7.26
CA ALA A 192 16.41 43.33 -7.01
C ALA A 192 15.07 43.92 -7.52
N GLY A 193 14.47 44.93 -6.88
CA GLY A 193 14.84 45.68 -5.66
C GLY A 193 13.61 46.33 -4.98
N PRO A 194 13.77 47.03 -3.83
CA PRO A 194 12.65 47.40 -2.96
C PRO A 194 12.04 48.78 -3.26
N MET A 195 10.76 48.98 -2.89
CA MET A 195 10.18 50.31 -2.67
C MET A 195 9.06 50.29 -1.62
N PHE A 196 8.68 51.48 -1.16
CA PHE A 196 7.75 51.78 -0.05
C PHE A 196 6.30 51.34 -0.31
N ASP A 197 5.55 51.10 0.77
CA ASP A 197 4.39 51.94 1.12
C ASP A 197 3.93 51.72 2.58
N GLY A 198 3.16 52.67 3.11
CA GLY A 198 2.57 52.59 4.46
C GLY A 198 1.68 53.80 4.80
N ILE A 199 0.98 53.74 5.94
CA ILE A 199 -0.02 54.73 6.43
C ILE A 199 -1.33 54.68 5.61
N LEU A 200 -2.56 54.65 6.15
CA LEU A 200 -3.15 54.62 7.52
C LEU A 200 -4.12 53.38 7.55
N SER A 201 -4.96 52.99 8.52
CA SER A 201 -5.59 53.59 9.71
C SER A 201 -6.02 52.51 10.73
N LYS A 202 -6.60 52.94 11.86
CA LYS A 202 -7.49 52.14 12.73
C LYS A 202 -8.80 52.90 13.00
N PRO A 203 -9.96 52.23 13.14
CA PRO A 203 -11.06 52.70 13.98
C PRO A 203 -10.94 52.16 15.42
N SER A 204 -11.64 52.80 16.37
CA SER A 204 -11.54 52.57 17.82
C SER A 204 -12.66 51.70 18.39
N SER A 205 -12.36 50.96 19.46
CA SER A 205 -13.36 50.31 20.32
C SER A 205 -14.14 51.36 21.14
N PRO A 206 -15.45 51.17 21.39
CA PRO A 206 -16.17 51.90 22.43
C PRO A 206 -15.90 51.31 23.82
N SER A 207 -15.86 52.15 24.85
CA SER A 207 -15.87 51.76 26.26
C SER A 207 -17.30 51.60 26.80
N LEU A 208 -17.46 50.83 27.88
CA LEU A 208 -18.70 50.91 28.69
C LEU A 208 -18.76 52.25 29.43
N GLY A 209 -19.98 52.78 29.57
CA GLY A 209 -20.32 54.03 30.24
C GLY A 209 -21.79 54.35 30.00
#